data_AF-L0K4B0-F1
#
_entry.id   AF-L0K4B0-F1
#
_cell.length_a   1.000
_cell.length_b   1.000
_cell.length_c   1.000
_cell.angle_alpha   90.00
_cell.angle_beta   90.00
_cell.angle_gamma   90.00
#
_symmetry.space_group_name_H-M   'P 1'
#
loop_
_entity.id
_entity.type
_entity.pdbx_description
1 polymer ?
#
loop_
_entity_poly.entity_id
_entity_poly.type
_entity_poly.pdbx_seq_one_letter_code
_entity_poly.pdbx_strand_id
1 'polypeptide(L)'
;MKIYLDTDDLYNIELYEHKLAVILGRGKRLKRMINKFPTESDFKNASLDQIAKVLKIKNKDSKILRQLRELDKTYQRLTDPKFSTDLSNAPEAKTIMCVDTEYLWSDLDSIQYAAYDGEDWQVGLIFTNCDLAPAVKIKEGIDILKGIIKDIKPDIFVGHNFNCDINVLEKGYDNKLPVLHNYDDTLQMVRNSNVANIIGGASLDQIIEKIFSDGTVGLFNAYQELNLFVKYGLRDAIYPIYAREYFMTGKVPEVESKMKINQIIKSDAWELIDFRSLSLKGDE
;
A
#
# COMPACT_ATOMS: atom_id res chain seq x y z
N MET A 1 40.75 22.74 -3.85
CA MET A 1 40.10 22.97 -2.54
C MET A 1 38.95 23.94 -2.73
N LYS A 2 37.71 23.78 -2.22
CA LYS A 2 36.86 22.59 -1.82
C LYS A 2 35.75 22.51 -2.92
N ILE A 3 34.95 21.47 -3.18
CA ILE A 3 34.61 20.20 -2.51
C ILE A 3 34.66 19.06 -3.53
N TYR A 4 35.01 17.85 -3.08
CA TYR A 4 34.56 16.55 -3.63
C TYR A 4 34.78 15.47 -2.55
N LEU A 5 34.20 15.68 -1.36
CA LEU A 5 34.34 14.77 -0.20
C LEU A 5 33.06 14.60 0.63
N ASP A 6 32.06 15.50 0.51
CA ASP A 6 30.86 15.39 1.36
C ASP A 6 29.80 14.41 0.80
N THR A 7 29.85 14.01 -0.49
CA THR A 7 28.85 13.12 -1.10
C THR A 7 29.01 11.66 -0.69
N ASP A 8 30.23 11.15 -0.69
CA ASP A 8 30.49 9.73 -0.42
C ASP A 8 30.32 9.44 1.08
N ASP A 9 30.79 10.32 1.96
CA ASP A 9 30.61 10.16 3.40
C ASP A 9 29.15 10.32 3.83
N LEU A 10 28.40 11.27 3.26
CA LEU A 10 26.96 11.41 3.53
C LEU A 10 26.20 10.17 3.05
N TYR A 11 26.47 9.70 1.82
CA TYR A 11 25.87 8.48 1.27
C TYR A 11 26.21 7.23 2.10
N ASN A 12 27.45 7.11 2.60
CA ASN A 12 27.86 6.02 3.48
C ASN A 12 27.18 6.08 4.85
N ILE A 13 26.95 7.27 5.41
CA ILE A 13 26.19 7.47 6.66
C ILE A 13 24.71 7.09 6.46
N GLU A 14 24.07 7.57 5.39
CA GLU A 14 22.68 7.26 5.05
C GLU A 14 22.50 5.75 4.79
N LEU A 15 23.41 5.12 4.05
CA LEU A 15 23.40 3.68 3.80
C LEU A 15 23.59 2.89 5.10
N TYR A 16 24.48 3.31 6.00
CA TYR A 16 24.68 2.67 7.30
C TYR A 16 23.44 2.77 8.21
N GLU A 17 22.85 3.97 8.32
CA GLU A 17 21.58 4.15 9.03
C GLU A 17 20.49 3.27 8.41
N HIS A 18 20.41 3.20 7.08
CA HIS A 18 19.44 2.36 6.40
C HIS A 18 19.64 0.86 6.66
N LYS A 19 20.88 0.35 6.58
CA LYS A 19 21.24 -1.03 6.94
C LYS A 19 20.78 -1.40 8.34
N LEU A 20 20.99 -0.51 9.31
CA LEU A 20 20.50 -0.70 10.69
C LEU A 20 18.98 -0.59 10.78
N ALA A 21 18.35 0.34 10.06
CA ALA A 21 16.90 0.56 10.06
C ALA A 21 16.13 -0.67 9.54
N VAL A 22 16.62 -1.34 8.50
CA VAL A 22 16.04 -2.58 7.96
C VAL A 22 16.04 -3.73 9.00
N ILE A 23 17.01 -3.77 9.92
CA ILE A 23 17.10 -4.80 10.96
C ILE A 23 16.38 -4.41 12.26
N LEU A 24 16.39 -3.12 12.62
CA LEU A 24 15.96 -2.61 13.94
C LEU A 24 14.63 -1.86 13.93
N GLY A 25 14.13 -1.48 12.74
CA GLY A 25 13.10 -0.47 12.54
C GLY A 25 13.60 0.95 12.83
N ARG A 26 12.93 1.97 12.27
CA ARG A 26 13.23 3.42 12.44
C ARG A 26 12.92 3.97 13.86
N GLY A 27 13.10 3.15 14.90
CA GLY A 27 12.65 3.42 16.27
C GLY A 27 13.76 3.70 17.29
N LYS A 28 13.40 3.60 18.59
CA LYS A 28 14.31 3.83 19.73
C LYS A 28 15.56 2.92 19.74
N ARG A 29 15.56 1.80 19.00
CA ARG A 29 16.73 0.91 18.86
C ARG A 29 17.77 1.51 17.91
N LEU A 30 17.36 1.89 16.70
CA LEU A 30 18.19 2.58 15.71
C LEU A 30 18.86 3.82 16.31
N LYS A 31 18.08 4.71 16.94
CA LYS A 31 18.60 5.93 17.58
C LYS A 31 19.69 5.66 18.64
N ARG A 32 19.60 4.57 19.41
CA ARG A 32 20.66 4.19 20.36
C ARG A 32 21.91 3.65 19.69
N MET A 33 21.75 2.97 18.55
CA MET A 33 22.88 2.43 17.79
C MET A 33 23.67 3.56 17.15
N ILE A 34 23.02 4.45 16.39
CA ILE A 34 23.67 5.60 15.75
C ILE A 34 24.35 6.50 16.80
N ASN A 35 23.66 6.81 17.91
CA ASN A 35 24.24 7.62 18.99
C ASN A 35 25.46 6.98 19.68
N LYS A 36 25.65 5.65 19.58
CA LYS A 36 26.77 4.95 20.23
C LYS A 36 27.87 4.51 19.25
N PHE A 37 27.49 4.28 17.99
CA PHE A 37 28.34 3.88 16.87
C PHE A 37 27.93 4.75 15.67
N PRO A 38 28.45 5.99 15.55
CA PRO A 38 28.02 6.94 14.52
C PRO A 38 28.34 6.48 13.10
N THR A 39 29.42 5.70 12.91
CA THR A 39 29.81 5.16 11.62
C THR A 39 29.68 3.63 11.55
N GLU A 40 29.61 3.09 10.33
CA GLU A 40 29.65 1.64 10.10
C GLU A 40 30.96 1.00 10.60
N SER A 41 32.06 1.75 10.58
CA SER A 41 33.36 1.31 11.13
C SER A 41 33.28 1.14 12.65
N ASP A 42 32.72 2.12 13.37
CA ASP A 42 32.54 2.03 14.83
C ASP A 42 31.69 0.81 15.21
N PHE A 43 30.65 0.54 14.43
CA PHE A 43 29.77 -0.61 14.61
C PHE A 43 30.46 -1.94 14.30
N LYS A 44 31.18 -2.04 13.18
CA LYS A 44 31.89 -3.27 12.77
C LYS A 44 33.05 -3.63 13.72
N ASN A 45 33.65 -2.62 14.36
CA ASN A 45 34.68 -2.81 15.38
C ASN A 45 34.09 -3.13 16.78
N ALA A 46 32.78 -2.98 16.98
CA ALA A 46 32.15 -3.26 18.26
C ALA A 46 31.91 -4.76 18.48
N SER A 47 32.09 -5.23 19.71
CA SER A 47 31.78 -6.61 20.06
C SER A 47 30.26 -6.83 20.15
N LEU A 48 29.81 -8.06 19.89
CA LEU A 48 28.39 -8.43 19.98
C LEU A 48 27.79 -8.11 21.37
N ASP A 49 28.60 -8.21 22.42
CA ASP A 49 28.20 -7.88 23.80
C ASP A 49 28.00 -6.37 24.00
N GLN A 50 28.82 -5.52 23.36
CA GLN A 50 28.62 -4.07 23.37
C GLN A 50 27.31 -3.71 22.63
N ILE A 51 27.08 -4.29 21.46
CA ILE A 51 25.84 -4.10 20.67
C ILE A 51 24.61 -4.56 21.47
N ALA A 52 24.67 -5.74 22.10
CA ALA A 52 23.60 -6.28 22.94
C ALA A 52 23.28 -5.36 24.13
N LYS A 53 24.30 -4.79 24.79
CA LYS A 53 24.15 -3.84 25.90
C LYS A 53 23.43 -2.56 25.46
N VAL A 54 23.76 -2.00 24.30
CA VAL A 54 23.12 -0.79 23.73
C VAL A 54 21.64 -1.04 23.41
N LEU A 55 21.34 -2.18 22.78
CA LEU A 55 19.99 -2.58 22.42
C LEU A 55 19.14 -3.06 23.60
N LYS A 56 19.77 -3.32 24.77
CA LYS A 56 19.19 -3.95 25.96
C LYS A 56 18.68 -5.38 25.70
N ILE A 57 19.39 -6.13 24.85
CA ILE A 57 19.08 -7.53 24.55
C ILE A 57 19.85 -8.44 25.53
N LYS A 58 19.13 -9.25 26.32
CA LYS A 58 19.73 -10.20 27.27
C LYS A 58 20.13 -11.54 26.61
N ASN A 59 19.33 -12.02 25.66
CA ASN A 59 19.60 -13.27 24.95
C ASN A 59 20.62 -13.03 23.83
N LYS A 60 21.85 -13.52 23.99
CA LYS A 60 22.94 -13.38 23.01
C LYS A 60 22.61 -14.06 21.67
N ASP A 61 21.80 -15.12 21.68
CA ASP A 61 21.38 -15.87 20.49
C ASP A 61 20.15 -15.29 19.79
N SER A 62 19.69 -14.08 20.15
CA SER A 62 18.53 -13.47 19.51
C SER A 62 18.73 -13.28 17.99
N LYS A 63 17.63 -13.44 17.23
CA LYS A 63 17.61 -13.23 15.76
C LYS A 63 18.24 -11.89 15.35
N ILE A 64 17.93 -10.82 16.10
CA ILE A 64 18.45 -9.46 15.86
C ILE A 64 19.97 -9.40 16.00
N LEU A 65 20.56 -10.00 17.05
CA LEU A 65 22.01 -9.98 17.21
C LEU A 65 22.73 -10.80 16.13
N ARG A 66 22.17 -11.94 15.72
CA ARG A 66 22.70 -12.71 14.57
C ARG A 66 22.64 -11.90 13.27
N GLN A 67 21.52 -11.23 13.01
CA GLN A 67 21.34 -10.33 11.87
C GLN A 67 22.34 -9.17 11.86
N LEU A 68 22.55 -8.51 12.99
CA LEU A 68 23.50 -7.40 13.14
C LEU A 68 24.97 -7.83 12.99
N ARG A 69 25.31 -9.04 13.46
CA ARG A 69 26.66 -9.61 13.28
C ARG A 69 27.04 -9.76 11.80
N GLU A 70 26.04 -10.00 10.95
CA GLU A 70 26.20 -10.15 9.50
C GLU A 70 25.51 -8.99 8.77
N LEU A 71 25.72 -7.75 9.22
CA LEU A 71 25.00 -6.55 8.77
C LEU A 71 24.82 -6.48 7.24
N ASP A 72 25.91 -6.53 6.47
CA ASP A 72 25.86 -6.38 5.01
C ASP A 72 25.10 -7.53 4.32
N LYS A 73 25.40 -8.78 4.70
CA LYS A 73 24.72 -9.97 4.16
C LYS A 73 23.23 -9.99 4.51
N THR A 74 22.92 -9.57 5.73
CA THR A 74 21.53 -9.46 6.21
C THR A 74 20.78 -8.36 5.47
N TYR A 75 21.42 -7.19 5.27
CA TYR A 75 20.87 -6.09 4.51
C TYR A 75 20.57 -6.53 3.09
N GLN A 76 21.57 -7.04 2.36
CA GLN A 76 21.41 -7.58 1.01
C GLN A 76 20.23 -8.56 0.93
N ARG A 77 20.18 -9.58 1.79
CA ARG A 77 19.09 -10.57 1.81
C ARG A 77 17.69 -10.01 2.19
N LEU A 78 17.63 -8.82 2.80
CA LEU A 78 16.38 -8.13 3.16
C LEU A 78 15.99 -7.01 2.20
N THR A 79 16.91 -6.52 1.36
CA THR A 79 16.64 -5.52 0.30
C THR A 79 16.76 -6.09 -1.12
N ASP A 80 17.08 -7.36 -1.27
CA ASP A 80 16.96 -8.13 -2.51
C ASP A 80 15.47 -8.36 -2.81
N PRO A 81 14.90 -7.73 -3.86
CA PRO A 81 13.48 -7.87 -4.19
C PRO A 81 13.16 -9.30 -4.60
N LYS A 82 12.03 -9.81 -4.14
CA LYS A 82 11.53 -11.15 -4.49
C LYS A 82 10.23 -11.01 -5.24
N PHE A 83 10.33 -11.02 -6.57
CA PHE A 83 9.17 -11.10 -7.43
C PHE A 83 8.85 -12.57 -7.71
N SER A 84 7.62 -12.99 -7.46
CA SER A 84 7.14 -14.35 -7.75
C SER A 84 5.63 -14.38 -7.89
N THR A 85 5.14 -15.21 -8.81
CA THR A 85 3.73 -15.60 -8.92
C THR A 85 3.18 -16.20 -7.62
N ASP A 86 4.03 -16.85 -6.81
CA ASP A 86 3.65 -17.45 -5.51
C ASP A 86 3.24 -16.42 -4.44
N LEU A 87 3.37 -15.12 -4.73
CA LEU A 87 2.85 -14.05 -3.88
C LEU A 87 1.35 -13.81 -4.07
N SER A 88 0.74 -14.40 -5.10
CA SER A 88 -0.71 -14.36 -5.38
C SER A 88 -1.36 -15.71 -5.10
N ASN A 89 -2.59 -15.69 -4.59
CA ASN A 89 -3.43 -16.86 -4.42
C ASN A 89 -4.04 -17.36 -5.75
N ALA A 90 -4.05 -16.52 -6.80
CA ALA A 90 -4.53 -16.87 -8.14
C ALA A 90 -3.68 -16.17 -9.23
N PRO A 91 -2.41 -16.57 -9.45
CA PRO A 91 -1.50 -15.85 -10.35
C PRO A 91 -2.04 -15.73 -11.78
N GLU A 92 -2.74 -16.75 -12.28
CA GLU A 92 -3.34 -16.81 -13.63
C GLU A 92 -4.74 -16.17 -13.73
N ALA A 93 -5.16 -15.37 -12.73
CA ALA A 93 -6.42 -14.64 -12.75
C ALA A 93 -6.50 -13.70 -13.96
N LYS A 94 -7.62 -13.75 -14.69
CA LYS A 94 -7.90 -12.88 -15.83
C LYS A 94 -8.68 -11.66 -15.41
N THR A 95 -9.74 -11.87 -14.62
CA THR A 95 -10.57 -10.78 -14.09
C THR A 95 -10.22 -10.54 -12.63
N ILE A 96 -9.61 -9.38 -12.36
CA ILE A 96 -9.13 -8.96 -11.06
C ILE A 96 -10.03 -7.82 -10.59
N MET A 97 -10.53 -7.86 -9.35
CA MET A 97 -11.35 -6.79 -8.78
C MET A 97 -10.80 -6.31 -7.44
N CYS A 98 -10.74 -5.00 -7.23
CA CYS A 98 -10.52 -4.38 -5.95
C CYS A 98 -11.82 -3.74 -5.45
N VAL A 99 -12.03 -3.79 -4.15
CA VAL A 99 -13.03 -3.02 -3.43
C VAL A 99 -12.31 -2.28 -2.32
N ASP A 100 -12.68 -1.03 -2.11
CA ASP A 100 -12.08 -0.16 -1.10
C ASP A 100 -13.21 0.63 -0.40
N THR A 101 -13.02 1.03 0.86
CA THR A 101 -14.08 1.63 1.67
C THR A 101 -13.64 2.82 2.52
N GLU A 102 -14.46 3.87 2.47
CA GLU A 102 -14.26 5.11 3.23
C GLU A 102 -15.25 5.18 4.40
N TYR A 103 -14.79 5.62 5.57
CA TYR A 103 -15.58 5.60 6.81
C TYR A 103 -15.10 6.61 7.88
N LEU A 104 -14.65 7.80 7.45
CA LEU A 104 -14.16 8.85 8.37
C LEU A 104 -15.30 9.63 9.06
N TRP A 105 -16.42 9.88 8.37
CA TRP A 105 -17.52 10.72 8.83
C TRP A 105 -18.77 9.93 9.24
N SER A 106 -18.89 8.66 8.83
CA SER A 106 -19.97 7.76 9.20
C SER A 106 -19.51 6.30 9.32
N ASP A 107 -20.42 5.37 9.62
CA ASP A 107 -20.11 3.93 9.67
C ASP A 107 -19.65 3.34 8.32
N LEU A 108 -20.03 3.97 7.20
CA LEU A 108 -19.54 3.74 5.84
C LEU A 108 -19.96 4.93 4.97
N ASP A 109 -19.00 5.72 4.50
CA ASP A 109 -19.19 6.91 3.68
C ASP A 109 -19.36 6.57 2.19
N SER A 110 -18.52 5.69 1.68
CA SER A 110 -18.63 5.16 0.32
C SER A 110 -17.96 3.80 0.14
N ILE A 111 -18.33 3.14 -0.95
CA ILE A 111 -17.70 1.93 -1.48
C ILE A 111 -17.13 2.26 -2.85
N GLN A 112 -15.84 2.02 -3.02
CA GLN A 112 -15.10 2.18 -4.25
C GLN A 112 -14.83 0.80 -4.84
N TYR A 113 -14.82 0.68 -6.16
CA TYR A 113 -14.34 -0.54 -6.80
C TYR A 113 -13.68 -0.25 -8.15
N ALA A 114 -12.75 -1.13 -8.49
CA ALA A 114 -12.14 -1.20 -9.81
C ALA A 114 -12.01 -2.67 -10.21
N ALA A 115 -12.34 -3.00 -11.44
CA ALA A 115 -12.06 -4.32 -12.02
C ALA A 115 -11.35 -4.18 -13.36
N TYR A 116 -10.45 -5.10 -13.63
CA TYR A 116 -9.65 -5.17 -14.86
C TYR A 116 -9.65 -6.61 -15.37
N ASP A 117 -9.86 -6.80 -16.68
CA ASP A 117 -9.94 -8.11 -17.33
C ASP A 117 -8.78 -8.42 -18.29
N GLY A 118 -7.79 -7.53 -18.36
CA GLY A 118 -6.65 -7.58 -19.29
C GLY A 118 -6.80 -6.65 -20.49
N GLU A 119 -8.01 -6.16 -20.80
CA GLU A 119 -8.26 -5.23 -21.91
C GLU A 119 -8.97 -3.94 -21.44
N ASP A 120 -10.02 -4.06 -20.63
CA ASP A 120 -10.88 -2.95 -20.21
C ASP A 120 -10.95 -2.77 -18.69
N TRP A 121 -11.19 -1.53 -18.24
CA TRP A 121 -11.45 -1.18 -16.84
C TRP A 121 -12.93 -0.93 -16.57
N GLN A 122 -13.40 -1.44 -15.42
CA GLN A 122 -14.70 -1.15 -14.84
C GLN A 122 -14.51 -0.52 -13.46
N VAL A 123 -14.61 0.80 -13.38
CA VAL A 123 -14.43 1.60 -12.16
C VAL A 123 -15.75 2.22 -11.74
N GLY A 124 -16.05 2.20 -10.44
CA GLY A 124 -17.24 2.85 -9.93
C GLY A 124 -17.25 3.13 -8.44
N LEU A 125 -18.27 3.88 -8.04
CA LEU A 125 -18.44 4.44 -6.70
C LEU A 125 -19.89 4.34 -6.24
N ILE A 126 -20.06 3.99 -4.97
CA ILE A 126 -21.35 3.92 -4.27
C ILE A 126 -21.27 4.81 -3.03
N PHE A 127 -21.91 5.97 -3.04
CA PHE A 127 -22.06 6.80 -1.84
C PHE A 127 -23.09 6.21 -0.89
N THR A 128 -22.75 6.14 0.40
CA THR A 128 -23.65 5.67 1.48
C THR A 128 -23.87 6.70 2.58
N ASN A 129 -23.10 7.80 2.57
CA ASN A 129 -23.34 8.98 3.40
C ASN A 129 -23.90 10.15 2.57
N CYS A 130 -25.10 10.61 2.92
CA CYS A 130 -25.79 11.72 2.24
C CYS A 130 -25.20 13.11 2.50
N ASP A 131 -24.32 13.26 3.51
CA ASP A 131 -23.65 14.51 3.82
C ASP A 131 -22.46 14.79 2.88
N LEU A 132 -22.00 13.77 2.14
CA LEU A 132 -20.97 13.89 1.10
C LEU A 132 -21.56 14.14 -0.30
N ALA A 133 -22.54 13.32 -0.69
CA ALA A 133 -23.15 13.33 -2.02
C ALA A 133 -24.51 12.59 -2.00
N PRO A 134 -25.33 12.68 -3.06
CA PRO A 134 -26.52 11.84 -3.20
C PRO A 134 -26.18 10.35 -3.02
N ALA A 135 -26.79 9.73 -2.01
CA ALA A 135 -26.38 8.42 -1.49
C ALA A 135 -27.53 7.40 -1.42
N VAL A 136 -27.17 6.13 -1.28
CA VAL A 136 -28.08 5.03 -0.90
C VAL A 136 -27.88 4.67 0.59
N LYS A 137 -28.71 3.81 1.17
CA LYS A 137 -28.43 3.30 2.52
C LYS A 137 -27.25 2.32 2.50
N ILE A 138 -26.50 2.22 3.59
CA ILE A 138 -25.35 1.29 3.73
C ILE A 138 -25.67 -0.14 3.22
N LYS A 139 -26.74 -0.78 3.73
CA LYS A 139 -27.12 -2.14 3.29
C LYS A 139 -27.52 -2.22 1.82
N GLU A 140 -28.16 -1.19 1.28
CA GLU A 140 -28.54 -1.09 -0.13
C GLU A 140 -27.29 -0.95 -1.02
N GLY A 141 -26.32 -0.12 -0.62
CA GLY A 141 -25.03 0.01 -1.32
C GLY A 141 -24.24 -1.30 -1.34
N ILE A 142 -24.25 -2.06 -0.24
CA ILE A 142 -23.60 -3.38 -0.17
C ILE A 142 -24.33 -4.43 -1.02
N ASP A 143 -25.67 -4.41 -1.07
CA ASP A 143 -26.42 -5.29 -1.98
C ASP A 143 -26.19 -4.93 -3.46
N ILE A 144 -25.99 -3.65 -3.79
CA ILE A 144 -25.58 -3.19 -5.12
C ILE A 144 -24.16 -3.67 -5.46
N LEU A 145 -23.18 -3.52 -4.54
CA LEU A 145 -21.83 -4.06 -4.70
C LEU A 145 -21.87 -5.58 -4.98
N LYS A 146 -22.69 -6.33 -4.23
CA LYS A 146 -22.86 -7.78 -4.45
C LYS A 146 -23.47 -8.11 -5.81
N GLY A 147 -24.34 -7.24 -6.35
CA GLY A 147 -24.81 -7.31 -7.73
C GLY A 147 -23.67 -7.16 -8.73
N ILE A 148 -22.89 -6.08 -8.60
CA ILE A 148 -21.72 -5.79 -9.44
C ILE A 148 -20.71 -6.95 -9.42
N ILE A 149 -20.37 -7.47 -8.23
CA ILE A 149 -19.50 -8.65 -8.07
C ILE A 149 -20.05 -9.88 -8.80
N LYS A 150 -21.36 -10.11 -8.73
CA LYS A 150 -22.02 -11.26 -9.37
C LYS A 150 -22.05 -11.14 -10.89
N ASP A 151 -22.07 -9.92 -11.41
CA ASP A 151 -22.07 -9.66 -12.85
C ASP A 151 -20.65 -9.71 -13.43
N ILE A 152 -19.66 -9.09 -12.77
CA ILE A 152 -18.23 -9.11 -13.13
C ILE A 152 -17.63 -10.52 -12.97
N LYS A 153 -17.94 -11.23 -11.87
CA LYS A 153 -17.38 -12.54 -11.51
C LYS A 153 -15.83 -12.56 -11.51
N PRO A 154 -15.17 -11.75 -10.66
CA PRO A 154 -13.71 -11.76 -10.59
C PRO A 154 -13.17 -13.13 -10.18
N ASP A 155 -12.05 -13.52 -10.79
CA ASP A 155 -11.29 -14.71 -10.41
C ASP A 155 -10.67 -14.53 -9.02
N ILE A 156 -10.26 -13.30 -8.69
CA ILE A 156 -9.66 -12.93 -7.41
C ILE A 156 -9.98 -11.49 -7.02
N PHE A 157 -10.16 -11.26 -5.71
CA PHE A 157 -10.16 -9.92 -5.15
C PHE A 157 -8.74 -9.46 -4.81
N VAL A 158 -8.48 -8.16 -4.88
CA VAL A 158 -7.22 -7.56 -4.46
C VAL A 158 -7.54 -6.38 -3.55
N GLY A 159 -6.65 -6.05 -2.63
CA GLY A 159 -6.74 -4.79 -1.91
C GLY A 159 -5.47 -4.50 -1.13
N HIS A 160 -5.47 -3.38 -0.40
CA HIS A 160 -4.36 -3.03 0.48
C HIS A 160 -4.84 -3.09 1.92
N ASN A 161 -4.41 -4.10 2.69
CA ASN A 161 -4.96 -4.37 4.03
C ASN A 161 -6.47 -4.71 4.01
N PHE A 162 -6.93 -5.37 2.94
CA PHE A 162 -8.35 -5.58 2.57
C PHE A 162 -9.25 -6.22 3.65
N ASN A 163 -8.67 -6.81 4.70
CA ASN A 163 -9.43 -7.18 5.90
C ASN A 163 -10.15 -5.99 6.55
N CYS A 164 -9.62 -4.76 6.45
CA CYS A 164 -10.30 -3.58 6.95
C CYS A 164 -11.63 -3.36 6.22
N ASP A 165 -11.63 -3.35 4.90
CA ASP A 165 -12.80 -3.16 4.06
C ASP A 165 -13.85 -4.26 4.27
N ILE A 166 -13.41 -5.52 4.29
CA ILE A 166 -14.29 -6.65 4.61
C ILE A 166 -14.96 -6.45 5.97
N ASN A 167 -14.22 -6.02 7.02
CA ASN A 167 -14.80 -5.79 8.34
C ASN A 167 -15.80 -4.61 8.34
N VAL A 168 -15.54 -3.53 7.61
CA VAL A 168 -16.44 -2.38 7.50
C VAL A 168 -17.73 -2.79 6.77
N LEU A 169 -17.60 -3.48 5.64
CA LEU A 169 -18.73 -3.99 4.86
C LEU A 169 -19.55 -5.02 5.66
N GLU A 170 -18.93 -6.01 6.31
CA GLU A 170 -19.65 -7.01 7.12
C GLU A 170 -20.35 -6.38 8.33
N LYS A 171 -19.74 -5.37 8.98
CA LYS A 171 -20.37 -4.58 10.05
C LYS A 171 -21.57 -3.79 9.53
N GLY A 172 -21.43 -3.08 8.40
CA GLY A 172 -22.51 -2.31 7.79
C GLY A 172 -23.67 -3.19 7.28
N TYR A 173 -23.35 -4.40 6.83
CA TYR A 173 -24.33 -5.37 6.34
C TYR A 173 -25.04 -6.15 7.47
N ASP A 174 -24.41 -6.28 8.65
CA ASP A 174 -24.83 -7.13 9.77
C ASP A 174 -24.83 -8.63 9.42
N ASN A 175 -23.94 -9.04 8.51
CA ASN A 175 -23.73 -10.43 8.11
C ASN A 175 -22.39 -10.58 7.38
N LYS A 176 -21.85 -11.80 7.32
CA LYS A 176 -20.66 -12.12 6.54
C LYS A 176 -20.90 -11.98 5.03
N LEU A 177 -19.81 -11.70 4.31
CA LEU A 177 -19.77 -11.56 2.85
C LEU A 177 -18.76 -12.55 2.25
N PRO A 178 -19.02 -13.88 2.26
CA PRO A 178 -18.03 -14.92 1.93
C PRO A 178 -17.32 -14.76 0.57
N VAL A 179 -17.98 -14.10 -0.40
CA VAL A 179 -17.41 -13.83 -1.72
C VAL A 179 -16.13 -12.99 -1.68
N LEU A 180 -15.95 -12.14 -0.66
CA LEU A 180 -14.78 -11.27 -0.50
C LEU A 180 -13.58 -11.96 0.16
N HIS A 181 -13.73 -13.21 0.66
CA HIS A 181 -12.70 -13.87 1.46
C HIS A 181 -11.65 -14.65 0.65
N ASN A 182 -11.68 -14.57 -0.69
CA ASN A 182 -10.63 -15.07 -1.58
C ASN A 182 -9.93 -13.88 -2.27
N TYR A 183 -8.81 -13.44 -1.71
CA TYR A 183 -8.15 -12.20 -2.13
C TYR A 183 -6.63 -12.22 -1.98
N ASP A 184 -5.95 -11.31 -2.70
CA ASP A 184 -4.56 -10.96 -2.51
C ASP A 184 -4.44 -9.67 -1.68
N ASP A 185 -3.68 -9.73 -0.58
CA ASP A 185 -3.38 -8.56 0.25
C ASP A 185 -2.04 -7.94 -0.14
N THR A 186 -2.08 -6.82 -0.86
CA THR A 186 -0.86 -6.13 -1.32
C THR A 186 0.03 -5.65 -0.18
N LEU A 187 -0.53 -5.41 1.03
CA LEU A 187 0.25 -5.12 2.24
C LEU A 187 1.09 -6.32 2.68
N GLN A 188 0.63 -7.54 2.41
CA GLN A 188 1.40 -8.77 2.67
C GLN A 188 2.38 -9.04 1.52
N MET A 189 1.97 -8.84 0.26
CA MET A 189 2.83 -9.01 -0.91
C MET A 189 4.08 -8.08 -0.83
N VAL A 190 3.92 -6.80 -0.53
CA VAL A 190 5.05 -5.83 -0.42
C VAL A 190 6.03 -6.18 0.72
N ARG A 191 5.55 -6.86 1.77
CA ARG A 191 6.38 -7.32 2.89
C ARG A 191 7.10 -8.62 2.56
N ASN A 192 6.42 -9.57 1.90
CA ASN A 192 6.97 -10.87 1.53
C ASN A 192 7.96 -10.77 0.36
N SER A 193 7.76 -9.81 -0.55
CA SER A 193 8.64 -9.48 -1.67
C SER A 193 9.91 -8.70 -1.28
N ASN A 194 10.15 -8.45 0.02
CA ASN A 194 11.19 -7.53 0.54
C ASN A 194 11.08 -6.06 0.10
N VAL A 195 10.20 -5.69 -0.86
CA VAL A 195 10.13 -4.33 -1.44
C VAL A 195 9.91 -3.25 -0.38
N ALA A 196 9.15 -3.54 0.67
CA ALA A 196 8.94 -2.61 1.79
C ALA A 196 10.25 -2.13 2.47
N ASN A 197 11.30 -2.94 2.44
CA ASN A 197 12.62 -2.58 3.00
C ASN A 197 13.44 -1.69 2.05
N ILE A 198 13.00 -1.52 0.80
CA ILE A 198 13.64 -0.72 -0.25
C ILE A 198 12.95 0.64 -0.33
N ILE A 199 11.62 0.65 -0.45
CA ILE A 199 10.81 1.88 -0.52
C ILE A 199 10.62 2.56 0.85
N GLY A 200 11.05 1.91 1.94
CA GLY A 200 11.08 2.47 3.29
C GLY A 200 9.77 2.35 4.07
N GLY A 201 8.74 1.74 3.50
CA GLY A 201 7.41 1.56 4.08
C GLY A 201 6.62 0.47 3.35
N ALA A 202 5.44 0.16 3.87
CA ALA A 202 4.55 -0.85 3.30
C ALA A 202 3.13 -0.31 3.04
N SER A 203 2.89 0.99 3.20
CA SER A 203 1.60 1.62 2.90
C SER A 203 1.41 1.83 1.40
N LEU A 204 0.15 1.91 0.98
CA LEU A 204 -0.21 2.18 -0.41
C LEU A 204 0.41 3.49 -0.92
N ASP A 205 0.42 4.56 -0.11
CA ASP A 205 1.10 5.82 -0.43
C ASP A 205 2.57 5.62 -0.85
N GLN A 206 3.34 4.82 -0.08
CA GLN A 206 4.75 4.59 -0.40
C GLN A 206 4.92 3.71 -1.65
N ILE A 207 3.97 2.81 -1.91
CA ILE A 207 3.93 2.02 -3.15
C ILE A 207 3.71 2.96 -4.35
N ILE A 208 2.70 3.83 -4.29
CA ILE A 208 2.37 4.84 -5.31
C ILE A 208 3.58 5.77 -5.57
N GLU A 209 4.11 6.41 -4.52
CA GLU A 209 5.21 7.38 -4.64
C GLU A 209 6.52 6.78 -5.14
N LYS A 210 6.87 5.56 -4.72
CA LYS A 210 8.22 5.01 -4.89
C LYS A 210 8.34 3.97 -6.00
N ILE A 211 7.23 3.34 -6.40
CA ILE A 211 7.21 2.34 -7.48
C ILE A 211 6.60 2.96 -8.74
N PHE A 212 5.47 3.66 -8.60
CA PHE A 212 4.75 4.28 -9.72
C PHE A 212 5.17 5.73 -9.98
N SER A 213 5.96 6.33 -9.09
CA SER A 213 6.47 7.72 -9.19
C SER A 213 5.36 8.77 -9.29
N ASP A 214 4.24 8.55 -8.58
CA ASP A 214 3.08 9.44 -8.62
C ASP A 214 2.72 10.04 -7.24
N GLY A 215 1.96 11.13 -7.25
CA GLY A 215 1.54 11.84 -6.05
C GLY A 215 0.45 11.13 -5.25
N THR A 216 0.45 11.34 -3.93
CA THR A 216 -0.56 10.83 -3.00
C THR A 216 -1.44 11.98 -2.50
N VAL A 217 -2.66 11.64 -2.07
CA VAL A 217 -3.60 12.60 -1.48
C VAL A 217 -3.88 12.14 -0.06
N GLY A 218 -3.62 12.97 0.94
CA GLY A 218 -3.93 12.62 2.32
C GLY A 218 -5.43 12.62 2.60
N LEU A 219 -5.95 11.55 3.21
CA LEU A 219 -7.37 11.34 3.58
C LEU A 219 -8.12 12.61 4.04
N PHE A 220 -7.59 13.33 5.04
CA PHE A 220 -8.25 14.54 5.58
C PHE A 220 -8.40 15.68 4.56
N ASN A 221 -7.47 15.79 3.61
CA ASN A 221 -7.56 16.76 2.50
C ASN A 221 -8.59 16.27 1.48
N ALA A 222 -8.62 14.97 1.18
CA ALA A 222 -9.60 14.37 0.28
C ALA A 222 -11.03 14.69 0.70
N TYR A 223 -11.33 14.55 1.99
CA TYR A 223 -12.63 14.90 2.58
C TYR A 223 -12.98 16.41 2.58
N GLN A 224 -12.09 17.32 2.15
CA GLN A 224 -12.45 18.76 2.02
C GLN A 224 -13.15 19.09 0.69
N GLU A 225 -13.01 18.24 -0.34
CA GLU A 225 -13.58 18.49 -1.67
C GLU A 225 -14.04 17.17 -2.29
N LEU A 226 -15.31 17.10 -2.72
CA LEU A 226 -15.90 15.86 -3.25
C LEU A 226 -15.11 15.28 -4.43
N ASN A 227 -14.59 16.12 -5.33
CA ASN A 227 -13.72 15.68 -6.42
C ASN A 227 -12.47 14.95 -5.91
N LEU A 228 -11.84 15.51 -4.88
CA LEU A 228 -10.60 14.99 -4.32
C LEU A 228 -10.85 13.72 -3.50
N PHE A 229 -11.98 13.62 -2.81
CA PHE A 229 -12.48 12.39 -2.18
C PHE A 229 -12.68 11.26 -3.20
N VAL A 230 -13.38 11.53 -4.31
CA VAL A 230 -13.58 10.55 -5.39
C VAL A 230 -12.26 10.16 -6.04
N LYS A 231 -11.34 11.11 -6.26
CA LYS A 231 -10.00 10.82 -6.79
C LYS A 231 -9.16 9.98 -5.83
N TYR A 232 -9.27 10.22 -4.52
CA TYR A 232 -8.57 9.49 -3.48
C TYR A 232 -8.99 8.01 -3.45
N GLY A 233 -10.22 7.69 -3.05
CA GLY A 233 -10.61 6.29 -2.86
C GLY A 233 -10.61 5.46 -4.16
N LEU A 234 -10.85 6.07 -5.33
CA LEU A 234 -10.74 5.32 -6.59
C LEU A 234 -9.28 4.98 -6.94
N ARG A 235 -8.31 5.81 -6.54
CA ARG A 235 -6.88 5.43 -6.61
C ARG A 235 -6.58 4.29 -5.64
N ASP A 236 -7.13 4.32 -4.43
CA ASP A 236 -6.94 3.26 -3.44
C ASP A 236 -7.58 1.92 -3.88
N ALA A 237 -8.63 1.95 -4.72
CA ALA A 237 -9.12 0.78 -5.44
C ALA A 237 -8.29 0.36 -6.67
N ILE A 238 -7.70 1.29 -7.43
CA ILE A 238 -6.97 0.97 -8.68
C ILE A 238 -5.54 0.47 -8.41
N TYR A 239 -4.78 1.16 -7.55
CA TYR A 239 -3.36 0.86 -7.35
C TYR A 239 -3.04 -0.52 -6.77
N PRO A 240 -3.87 -1.18 -5.93
CA PRO A 240 -3.63 -2.55 -5.50
C PRO A 240 -3.55 -3.54 -6.67
N ILE A 241 -4.32 -3.34 -7.74
CA ILE A 241 -4.29 -4.21 -8.94
C ILE A 241 -2.94 -4.08 -9.64
N TYR A 242 -2.46 -2.85 -9.89
CA TYR A 242 -1.12 -2.62 -10.46
C TYR A 242 0.01 -3.09 -9.52
N ALA A 243 -0.13 -2.89 -8.21
CA ALA A 243 0.86 -3.31 -7.22
C ALA A 243 1.00 -4.83 -7.17
N ARG A 244 -0.11 -5.58 -7.28
CA ARG A 244 -0.11 -7.04 -7.40
C ARG A 244 0.75 -7.51 -8.57
N GLU A 245 0.54 -6.95 -9.77
CA GLU A 245 1.33 -7.31 -10.96
C GLU A 245 2.83 -7.01 -10.75
N TYR A 246 3.15 -5.84 -10.20
CA TYR A 246 4.54 -5.48 -9.88
C TYR A 246 5.18 -6.48 -8.90
N PHE A 247 4.49 -6.87 -7.82
CA PHE A 247 5.02 -7.83 -6.86
C PHE A 247 5.17 -9.24 -7.46
N MET A 248 4.33 -9.63 -8.41
CA MET A 248 4.46 -10.92 -9.09
C MET A 248 5.60 -10.95 -10.11
N THR A 249 5.78 -9.88 -10.89
CA THR A 249 6.60 -9.88 -12.12
C THR A 249 7.90 -9.07 -12.03
N GLY A 250 7.98 -8.11 -11.09
CA GLY A 250 9.06 -7.12 -11.01
C GLY A 250 9.01 -6.03 -12.09
N LYS A 251 8.02 -6.06 -12.97
CA LYS A 251 7.78 -5.02 -13.98
C LYS A 251 6.80 -4.01 -13.41
N VAL A 252 7.10 -2.71 -13.54
CA VAL A 252 6.13 -1.66 -13.24
C VAL A 252 5.13 -1.62 -14.40
N PRO A 253 3.84 -1.94 -14.19
CA PRO A 253 2.86 -1.86 -15.25
C PRO A 253 2.62 -0.42 -15.70
N GLU A 254 2.18 -0.24 -16.94
CA GLU A 254 1.81 1.08 -17.45
C GLU A 254 0.48 1.52 -16.83
N VAL A 255 0.55 2.47 -15.90
CA VAL A 255 -0.62 3.10 -15.29
C VAL A 255 -1.29 4.00 -16.34
N GLU A 256 -2.56 3.73 -16.64
CA GLU A 256 -3.36 4.52 -17.58
C GLU A 256 -3.41 5.99 -17.19
N SER A 257 -3.12 6.88 -18.13
CA SER A 257 -3.14 8.33 -17.84
C SER A 257 -4.54 8.88 -17.60
N LYS A 258 -5.59 8.25 -18.15
CA LYS A 258 -6.99 8.67 -18.01
C LYS A 258 -7.92 7.47 -17.96
N MET A 259 -8.29 7.06 -16.75
CA MET A 259 -9.26 5.98 -16.55
C MET A 259 -10.68 6.54 -16.48
N LYS A 260 -11.59 6.06 -17.33
CA LYS A 260 -13.00 6.50 -17.33
C LYS A 260 -13.72 5.91 -16.11
N ILE A 261 -14.48 6.71 -15.38
CA ILE A 261 -15.39 6.19 -14.36
C ILE A 261 -16.63 5.64 -15.08
N ASN A 262 -16.91 4.34 -14.91
CA ASN A 262 -17.97 3.65 -15.64
C ASN A 262 -19.33 3.80 -14.93
N GLN A 263 -19.34 3.86 -13.59
CA GLN A 263 -20.57 3.82 -12.81
C GLN A 263 -20.50 4.66 -11.52
N ILE A 264 -21.45 5.57 -11.36
CA ILE A 264 -21.81 6.17 -10.06
C ILE A 264 -23.30 5.88 -9.87
N ILE A 265 -23.65 5.23 -8.75
CA ILE A 265 -24.97 4.62 -8.55
C ILE A 265 -26.11 5.64 -8.48
N LYS A 266 -25.83 6.83 -7.96
CA LYS A 266 -26.75 7.96 -7.92
C LYS A 266 -26.36 8.92 -9.04
N SER A 267 -27.15 8.94 -10.12
CA SER A 267 -26.80 9.68 -11.33
C SER A 267 -26.74 11.19 -11.12
N ASP A 268 -27.49 11.70 -10.15
CA ASP A 268 -27.45 13.05 -9.62
C ASP A 268 -26.10 13.42 -8.97
N ALA A 269 -25.33 12.45 -8.47
CA ALA A 269 -23.97 12.71 -8.00
C ALA A 269 -22.97 13.00 -9.15
N TRP A 270 -23.27 12.61 -10.40
CA TRP A 270 -22.44 13.01 -11.56
C TRP A 270 -22.49 14.52 -11.84
N GLU A 271 -23.55 15.21 -11.42
CA GLU A 271 -23.67 16.67 -11.59
C GLU A 271 -22.74 17.45 -10.64
N LEU A 272 -22.13 16.76 -9.66
CA LEU A 272 -21.28 17.32 -8.62
C LEU A 272 -19.78 17.03 -8.82
N ILE A 273 -19.40 16.27 -9.85
CA ILE A 273 -18.03 15.77 -10.07
C ILE A 273 -17.49 16.32 -11.39
N ASP A 274 -16.38 17.07 -11.34
CA ASP A 274 -15.85 17.84 -12.48
C ASP A 274 -14.93 17.02 -13.42
N PHE A 275 -14.81 15.71 -13.22
CA PHE A 275 -14.00 14.84 -14.06
C PHE A 275 -14.72 13.57 -14.51
N ARG A 276 -14.73 13.34 -15.83
CA ARG A 276 -15.20 12.09 -16.45
C ARG A 276 -14.12 11.00 -16.51
N SER A 277 -12.88 11.35 -16.14
CA SER A 277 -11.73 10.45 -16.11
C SER A 277 -10.77 10.82 -14.98
N LEU A 278 -10.28 9.82 -14.26
CA LEU A 278 -9.23 9.99 -13.26
C LEU A 278 -7.88 10.18 -13.96
N SER A 279 -7.19 11.25 -13.61
CA SER A 279 -5.75 11.38 -13.88
C SER A 279 -4.97 10.59 -12.81
N LEU A 280 -4.34 9.49 -13.24
CA LEU A 280 -3.50 8.63 -12.39
C LEU A 280 -2.00 8.98 -12.50
N LYS A 281 -1.69 10.18 -13.00
CA LYS A 281 -0.39 10.85 -12.88
C LYS A 281 -0.67 12.29 -12.45
N GLY A 282 0.20 12.87 -11.63
CA GLY A 282 0.07 14.25 -11.16
C GLY A 282 -0.30 15.20 -12.30
N ASP A 283 -1.34 16.02 -12.09
CA ASP A 283 -1.81 16.97 -13.08
C ASP A 283 -0.76 18.09 -13.24
N GLU A 284 -0.19 18.23 -14.44
CA GLU A 284 0.65 19.38 -14.84
C GLU A 284 -0.20 20.63 -15.14
#